data_AF-A0A535REJ6-F1
#
_entry.id   AF-A0A535REJ6-F1
#
_cell.length_a   1.000
_cell.length_b   1.000
_cell.length_c   1.000
_cell.angle_alpha   90.00
_cell.angle_beta   90.00
_cell.angle_gamma   90.00
#
_symmetry.space_group_name_H-M   'P 1'
#
loop_
_entity.id
_entity.type
_entity.pdbx_description
1 polymer ?
#
loop_
_entity_poly.entity_id
_entity_poly.type
_entity_poly.pdbx_seq_one_letter_code
_entity_poly.pdbx_strand_id
1 'polypeptide(L)'
;MYDQLIARLGGDLASALADQRRLGAALEGERVREQALGDQVDEETSKVADLEDQVAQADVNVSATQDRVAAERTQVAALARALYRRPSNWLLLLAQAKALRQALLDGSDTVVAGRRAHALQLRLEGELAKLKAERAQRQADLDQEKSIKSALAANLTRLDSLLNVQDDIAYQLLDLTDRMQAALPDLRSQSPQDAAALVVLLELQQRELAAAETQQAWSLAAAGSGRYQQGGLLPTAQPVADLKLEWALPGAAISQPFGPTDFVLEPPLGPFAHFHTGIDLVEPEGTPVLASAAGLVVVASKGRIGYGNYVIVEHGNGIETLYGHLSSIDVAPGDKVAVGQVLGREGSSGFSTGPHLHFELRVNGQPTDPMLYLPAPGYRAK
;
A
#
# COMPACT_ATOMS: atom_id res chain seq x y z
N MET A 1 36.31 -27.07 23.59
CA MET A 1 35.25 -26.10 23.91
C MET A 1 35.60 -24.71 23.40
N TYR A 2 36.72 -24.11 23.85
CA TYR A 2 37.17 -22.77 23.42
C TYR A 2 37.40 -22.63 21.91
N ASP A 3 38.12 -23.57 21.29
CA ASP A 3 38.40 -23.51 19.85
C ASP A 3 37.17 -23.76 18.96
N GLN A 4 36.20 -24.54 19.43
CA GLN A 4 34.91 -24.71 18.73
C GLN A 4 34.06 -23.45 18.82
N LEU A 5 34.12 -22.74 19.95
CA LEU A 5 33.41 -21.47 20.14
C LEU A 5 34.00 -20.37 19.24
N ILE A 6 35.33 -20.28 19.18
CA ILE A 6 36.04 -19.33 18.32
C ILE A 6 35.81 -19.63 16.84
N ALA A 7 35.82 -20.91 16.44
CA ALA A 7 35.52 -21.31 15.07
C ALA A 7 34.07 -20.97 14.68
N ARG A 8 33.12 -21.17 15.60
CA ARG A 8 31.70 -20.80 15.40
C ARG A 8 31.53 -19.28 15.29
N LEU A 9 32.07 -18.52 16.25
CA LEU A 9 32.03 -17.05 16.26
C LEU A 9 32.70 -16.42 15.04
N GLY A 10 33.82 -16.99 14.58
CA GLY A 10 34.49 -16.55 13.35
C GLY A 10 33.68 -16.85 12.08
N GLY A 11 32.97 -17.98 12.04
CA GLY A 11 32.04 -18.32 10.97
C GLY A 11 30.81 -17.40 10.94
N ASP A 12 30.22 -17.15 12.11
CA ASP A 12 29.07 -16.26 12.28
C ASP A 12 29.43 -14.83 11.87
N LEU A 13 30.62 -14.34 12.23
CA LEU A 13 31.15 -13.04 11.83
C LEU A 13 31.38 -12.93 10.31
N ALA A 14 31.94 -13.97 9.69
CA ALA A 14 32.16 -13.99 8.25
C ALA A 14 30.83 -13.99 7.47
N SER A 15 29.81 -14.68 7.99
CA SER A 15 28.45 -14.64 7.45
C SER A 15 27.83 -13.25 7.59
N ALA A 16 27.93 -12.64 8.78
CA ALA A 16 27.42 -11.30 9.05
C ALA A 16 28.02 -10.24 8.12
N LEU A 17 29.34 -10.26 7.88
CA LEU A 17 30.03 -9.36 6.95
C LEU A 17 29.62 -9.59 5.48
N ALA A 18 29.43 -10.84 5.08
CA ALA A 18 28.96 -11.16 3.73
C ALA A 18 27.52 -10.68 3.51
N ASP A 19 26.67 -10.82 4.53
CA ASP A 19 25.29 -10.35 4.52
C ASP A 19 25.21 -8.82 4.53
N GLN A 20 26.08 -8.14 5.27
CA GLN A 20 26.21 -6.68 5.26
C GLN A 20 26.50 -6.14 3.85
N ARG A 21 27.43 -6.76 3.10
CA ARG A 21 27.74 -6.34 1.73
C ARG A 21 26.56 -6.54 0.77
N ARG A 22 25.76 -7.59 0.97
CA ARG A 22 24.55 -7.84 0.18
C ARG A 22 23.42 -6.88 0.53
N LEU A 23 23.26 -6.54 1.81
CA LEU A 23 22.30 -5.54 2.27
C LEU A 23 22.62 -4.16 1.69
N GLY A 24 23.89 -3.75 1.70
CA GLY A 24 24.31 -2.50 1.06
C GLY A 24 23.98 -2.45 -0.43
N ALA A 25 24.15 -3.56 -1.15
CA ALA A 25 23.78 -3.65 -2.56
C ALA A 25 22.25 -3.62 -2.79
N ALA A 26 21.46 -4.20 -1.89
CA ALA A 26 20.00 -4.17 -1.95
C ALA A 26 19.44 -2.77 -1.63
N LEU A 27 19.98 -2.10 -0.61
CA LEU A 27 19.65 -0.72 -0.25
C LEU A 27 19.92 0.25 -1.40
N GLU A 28 21.04 0.07 -2.11
CA GLU A 28 21.34 0.87 -3.30
C GLU A 28 20.27 0.66 -4.40
N GLY A 29 19.81 -0.57 -4.59
CA GLY A 29 18.73 -0.89 -5.52
C GLY A 29 17.39 -0.26 -5.14
N GLU A 30 17.07 -0.19 -3.85
CA GLU A 30 15.85 0.46 -3.35
C GLU A 30 15.95 2.00 -3.41
N ARG A 31 17.13 2.60 -3.20
CA ARG A 31 17.37 4.05 -3.40
C ARG A 31 17.17 4.47 -4.85
N VAL A 32 17.58 3.66 -5.81
CA VAL A 32 17.30 3.91 -7.24
C VAL A 32 15.80 3.89 -7.53
N ARG A 33 15.04 3.00 -6.87
CA ARG A 33 13.57 2.97 -7.01
C ARG A 33 12.92 4.17 -6.34
N GLU A 34 13.40 4.59 -5.18
CA GLU A 34 12.95 5.81 -4.50
C GLU A 34 13.13 7.04 -5.40
N GLN A 35 14.31 7.17 -6.00
CA GLN A 35 14.60 8.25 -6.93
C GLN A 35 13.66 8.21 -8.14
N ALA A 36 13.43 7.04 -8.74
CA ALA A 36 12.51 6.90 -9.86
C ALA A 36 11.05 7.25 -9.49
N LEU A 37 10.61 6.92 -8.28
CA LEU A 37 9.31 7.36 -7.75
C LEU A 37 9.26 8.87 -7.52
N GLY A 38 10.36 9.48 -7.05
CA GLY A 38 10.50 10.92 -6.92
C GLY A 38 10.37 11.64 -8.26
N ASP A 39 11.07 11.15 -9.28
CA ASP A 39 11.00 11.68 -10.65
C ASP A 39 9.55 11.60 -11.20
N GLN A 40 8.81 10.52 -10.90
CA GLN A 40 7.40 10.39 -11.27
C GLN A 40 6.50 11.41 -10.54
N VAL A 41 6.77 11.71 -9.26
CA VAL A 41 6.03 12.75 -8.51
C VAL A 41 6.26 14.13 -9.13
N ASP A 42 7.48 14.41 -9.58
CA ASP A 42 7.82 15.68 -10.23
C ASP A 42 7.17 15.81 -11.61
N GLU A 43 7.12 14.71 -12.38
CA GLU A 43 6.38 14.64 -13.65
C GLU A 43 4.88 14.91 -13.44
N GLU A 44 4.25 14.22 -12.49
CA GLU A 44 2.83 14.42 -12.16
C GLU A 44 2.55 15.81 -11.58
N THR A 45 3.51 16.39 -10.86
CA THR A 45 3.42 17.78 -10.39
C THR A 45 3.35 18.76 -11.55
N SER A 46 4.16 18.54 -12.59
CA SER A 46 4.16 19.37 -13.78
C SER A 46 2.86 19.21 -14.58
N LYS A 47 2.36 17.99 -14.75
CA LYS A 47 1.05 17.72 -15.41
C LYS A 47 -0.12 18.38 -14.69
N VAL A 48 -0.16 18.31 -13.35
CA VAL A 48 -1.19 18.97 -12.55
C VAL A 48 -1.14 20.49 -12.74
N ALA A 49 0.05 21.10 -12.74
CA ALA A 49 0.19 22.53 -12.98
C ALA A 49 -0.32 22.94 -14.38
N ASP A 50 0.05 22.19 -15.42
CA ASP A 50 -0.41 22.44 -16.80
C ASP A 50 -1.94 22.31 -16.92
N LEU A 51 -2.55 21.34 -16.22
CA LEU A 51 -4.01 21.17 -16.19
C LEU A 51 -4.71 22.29 -15.43
N GLU A 52 -4.13 22.78 -14.33
CA GLU A 52 -4.65 23.94 -13.59
C GLU A 52 -4.68 25.19 -14.47
N ASP A 53 -3.62 25.45 -15.23
CA ASP A 53 -3.55 26.55 -16.19
C ASP A 53 -4.60 26.41 -17.31
N GLN A 54 -4.79 25.19 -17.82
CA GLN A 54 -5.80 24.92 -18.84
C GLN A 54 -7.24 25.09 -18.34
N VAL A 55 -7.51 24.75 -17.07
CA VAL A 55 -8.81 24.99 -16.41
C VAL A 55 -9.02 26.48 -16.20
N ALA A 56 -8.01 27.22 -15.72
CA ALA A 56 -8.08 28.66 -15.54
C ALA A 56 -8.36 29.39 -16.87
N GLN A 57 -7.67 29.00 -17.95
CA GLN A 57 -7.92 29.56 -19.28
C GLN A 57 -9.31 29.20 -19.81
N ALA A 58 -9.81 27.99 -19.52
CA ALA A 58 -11.17 27.61 -19.86
C ALA A 58 -12.21 28.47 -19.12
N ASP A 59 -11.99 28.75 -17.84
CA ASP A 59 -12.87 29.61 -17.04
C ASP A 59 -12.93 31.04 -17.60
N VAL A 60 -11.78 31.59 -18.02
CA VAL A 60 -11.72 32.89 -18.73
C VAL A 60 -12.55 32.86 -20.03
N ASN A 61 -12.39 31.82 -20.85
CA ASN A 61 -13.12 31.68 -22.11
C ASN A 61 -14.64 31.53 -21.91
N VAL A 62 -15.03 30.75 -20.90
CA VAL A 62 -16.43 30.58 -20.50
C VAL A 62 -17.01 31.92 -20.06
N SER A 63 -16.32 32.65 -19.17
CA SER A 63 -16.77 33.96 -18.69
C SER A 63 -16.92 34.97 -19.84
N ALA A 64 -15.90 35.10 -20.69
CA ALA A 64 -15.94 36.02 -21.82
C ALA A 64 -17.08 35.70 -22.79
N THR A 65 -17.36 34.41 -23.03
CA THR A 65 -18.47 33.99 -23.89
C THR A 65 -19.82 34.23 -23.22
N GLN A 66 -19.93 34.05 -21.90
CA GLN A 66 -21.13 34.40 -21.13
C GLN A 66 -21.44 35.90 -21.23
N ASP A 67 -20.43 36.76 -21.09
CA ASP A 67 -20.59 38.21 -21.21
C ASP A 67 -21.04 38.60 -22.62
N ARG A 68 -20.50 37.97 -23.66
CA ARG A 68 -20.94 38.17 -25.05
C ARG A 68 -22.40 37.73 -25.25
N VAL A 69 -22.79 36.57 -24.74
CA VAL A 69 -24.19 36.11 -24.77
C VAL A 69 -25.12 37.11 -24.06
N ALA A 70 -24.71 37.64 -22.91
CA ALA A 70 -25.51 38.63 -22.17
C ALA A 70 -25.62 39.97 -22.91
N ALA A 71 -24.53 40.45 -23.50
CA ALA A 71 -24.51 41.66 -24.32
C ALA A 71 -25.41 41.51 -25.56
N GLU A 72 -25.31 40.39 -26.29
CA GLU A 72 -26.14 40.09 -27.45
C GLU A 72 -27.62 40.01 -27.06
N ARG A 73 -27.98 39.32 -25.97
CA ARG A 73 -29.36 39.30 -25.45
C ARG A 73 -29.91 40.70 -25.19
N THR A 74 -29.08 41.60 -24.66
CA THR A 74 -29.45 42.99 -24.41
C THR A 74 -29.69 43.75 -25.72
N GLN A 75 -28.84 43.55 -26.73
CA GLN A 75 -28.99 44.14 -28.07
C GLN A 75 -30.24 43.62 -28.78
N VAL A 76 -30.48 42.30 -28.77
CA VAL A 76 -31.70 41.69 -29.33
C VAL A 76 -32.95 42.22 -28.64
N ALA A 77 -32.94 42.36 -27.31
CA ALA A 77 -34.04 42.94 -26.57
C ALA A 77 -34.27 44.43 -26.88
N ALA A 78 -33.21 45.19 -27.15
CA ALA A 78 -33.32 46.58 -27.59
C ALA A 78 -33.88 46.69 -29.01
N LEU A 79 -33.40 45.84 -29.93
CA LEU A 79 -33.92 45.73 -31.30
C LEU A 79 -35.41 45.36 -31.30
N ALA A 80 -35.80 44.35 -30.52
CA ALA A 80 -37.19 43.94 -30.36
C ALA A 80 -38.09 45.09 -29.83
N ARG A 81 -37.61 45.86 -28.84
CA ARG A 81 -38.31 47.05 -28.32
C ARG A 81 -38.44 48.17 -29.35
N ALA A 82 -37.40 48.40 -30.15
CA ALA A 82 -37.42 49.38 -31.24
C ALA A 82 -38.40 48.99 -32.36
N LEU A 83 -38.46 47.69 -32.69
CA LEU A 83 -39.45 47.14 -33.62
C LEU A 83 -40.88 47.27 -33.08
N TYR A 84 -41.09 47.04 -31.78
CA TYR A 84 -42.40 47.15 -31.14
C TYR A 84 -42.92 48.60 -31.04
N ARG A 85 -42.03 49.60 -30.92
CA ARG A 85 -42.39 51.03 -30.90
C ARG A 85 -42.68 51.60 -32.30
N ARG A 86 -42.40 50.88 -33.39
CA ARG A 86 -42.82 51.28 -34.73
C ARG A 86 -44.33 51.00 -34.90
N PRO A 87 -45.08 51.87 -35.62
CA PRO A 87 -46.51 51.67 -35.82
C PRO A 87 -46.76 50.31 -36.48
N SER A 88 -47.49 49.45 -35.78
CA SER A 88 -47.78 48.04 -36.11
C SER A 88 -48.66 47.84 -37.34
N ASN A 89 -49.05 48.92 -38.01
CA ASN A 89 -49.94 48.88 -39.16
C ASN A 89 -49.13 49.10 -40.44
N TRP A 90 -48.96 48.02 -41.22
CA TRP A 90 -48.26 48.05 -42.51
C TRP A 90 -48.84 49.10 -43.48
N LEU A 91 -50.15 49.38 -43.36
CA LEU A 91 -50.85 50.44 -44.09
C LEU A 91 -50.36 51.85 -43.73
N LEU A 92 -49.98 52.09 -42.46
CA LEU A 92 -49.42 53.38 -42.01
C LEU A 92 -47.97 53.56 -42.48
N LEU A 93 -47.18 52.47 -42.51
CA LEU A 93 -45.83 52.47 -43.07
C LEU A 93 -45.84 52.75 -44.57
N LEU A 94 -46.80 52.19 -45.31
CA LEU A 94 -47.01 52.50 -46.73
C LEU A 94 -47.51 53.93 -46.96
N ALA A 95 -48.39 54.43 -46.10
CA ALA A 95 -48.93 55.78 -46.20
C ALA A 95 -47.88 56.87 -45.88
N GLN A 96 -46.89 56.57 -45.04
CA GLN A 96 -45.79 57.50 -44.71
C GLN A 96 -44.56 57.34 -45.61
N ALA A 97 -44.42 56.21 -46.30
CA ALA A 97 -43.30 55.98 -47.21
C ALA A 97 -43.50 56.73 -48.52
N LYS A 98 -42.51 57.55 -48.90
CA LYS A 98 -42.51 58.27 -50.18
C LYS A 98 -42.41 57.34 -51.41
N ALA A 99 -42.10 56.05 -51.22
CA ALA A 99 -42.06 55.02 -52.26
C ALA A 99 -42.32 53.60 -51.70
N LEU A 100 -43.16 52.81 -52.37
CA LEU A 100 -43.50 51.41 -52.03
C LEU A 100 -42.25 50.51 -51.92
N ARG A 101 -41.26 50.73 -52.78
CA ARG A 101 -39.99 49.99 -52.79
C ARG A 101 -39.18 50.23 -51.50
N GLN A 102 -39.18 51.44 -50.96
CA GLN A 102 -38.49 51.74 -49.69
C GLN A 102 -39.17 51.09 -48.50
N ALA A 103 -40.51 51.11 -48.45
CA ALA A 103 -41.27 50.45 -47.38
C ALA A 103 -41.05 48.93 -47.34
N LEU A 104 -40.97 48.29 -48.52
CA LEU A 104 -40.67 46.86 -48.63
C LEU A 104 -39.24 46.51 -48.19
N LEU A 105 -38.25 47.33 -48.57
CA LEU A 105 -36.86 47.16 -48.17
C LEU A 105 -36.69 47.32 -46.65
N ASP A 106 -37.31 48.35 -46.05
CA ASP A 106 -37.24 48.61 -44.61
C ASP A 106 -37.91 47.49 -43.77
N GLY A 107 -38.98 46.89 -44.29
CA GLY A 107 -39.66 45.75 -43.66
C GLY A 107 -38.89 44.43 -43.81
N SER A 108 -38.29 44.17 -44.98
CA SER A 108 -37.47 42.98 -45.18
C SER A 108 -36.19 43.01 -44.36
N ASP A 109 -35.54 44.17 -44.27
CA ASP A 109 -34.26 44.32 -43.57
C ASP A 109 -34.40 44.09 -42.06
N THR A 110 -35.53 44.46 -41.48
CA THR A 110 -35.82 44.27 -40.04
C THR A 110 -36.11 42.80 -39.69
N VAL A 111 -36.88 42.09 -40.52
CA VAL A 111 -37.12 40.64 -40.34
C VAL A 111 -35.83 39.84 -40.54
N VAL A 112 -35.03 40.22 -41.53
CA VAL A 112 -33.72 39.60 -41.78
C VAL A 112 -32.75 39.87 -40.62
N ALA A 113 -32.73 41.09 -40.08
CA ALA A 113 -31.92 41.44 -38.92
C ALA A 113 -32.33 40.63 -37.66
N GLY A 114 -33.62 40.49 -37.39
CA GLY A 114 -34.12 39.69 -36.27
C GLY A 114 -33.76 38.20 -36.38
N ARG A 115 -33.90 37.61 -37.58
CA ARG A 115 -33.50 36.21 -37.83
C ARG A 115 -32.00 35.99 -37.66
N ARG A 116 -31.17 36.92 -38.15
CA ARG A 116 -29.70 36.86 -37.99
C ARG A 116 -29.30 36.97 -36.52
N ALA A 117 -29.92 37.88 -35.77
CA ALA A 117 -29.65 38.07 -34.36
C ALA A 117 -30.03 36.83 -33.53
N HIS A 118 -31.19 36.21 -33.83
CA HIS A 118 -31.60 34.97 -33.16
C HIS A 118 -30.67 33.79 -33.50
N ALA A 119 -30.26 33.64 -34.76
CA ALA A 119 -29.32 32.60 -35.17
C ALA A 119 -27.94 32.77 -34.50
N LEU A 120 -27.47 34.02 -34.37
CA LEU A 120 -26.23 34.33 -33.65
C LEU A 120 -26.34 33.97 -32.16
N GLN A 121 -27.45 34.30 -31.52
CA GLN A 121 -27.71 33.95 -30.12
C GLN A 121 -27.65 32.44 -29.89
N LEU A 122 -28.34 31.64 -30.71
CA LEU A 122 -28.34 30.17 -30.61
C LEU A 122 -26.93 29.59 -30.78
N ARG A 123 -26.14 30.15 -31.72
CA ARG A 123 -24.76 29.73 -31.94
C ARG A 123 -23.88 30.00 -30.72
N LEU A 124 -23.96 31.20 -30.13
CA LEU A 124 -23.19 31.56 -28.94
C LEU A 124 -23.59 30.74 -27.71
N GLU A 125 -24.89 30.44 -27.55
CA GLU A 125 -25.37 29.57 -26.47
C GLU A 125 -24.87 28.13 -26.63
N GLY A 126 -24.82 27.61 -27.87
CA GLY A 126 -24.22 26.31 -28.18
C GLY A 126 -22.70 26.28 -27.94
N GLU A 127 -21.97 27.30 -28.37
CA GLU A 127 -20.54 27.47 -28.11
C GLU A 127 -20.25 27.53 -26.59
N LEU A 128 -21.07 28.26 -25.84
CA LEU A 128 -20.96 28.32 -24.38
C LEU A 128 -21.19 26.95 -23.72
N ALA A 129 -22.21 26.20 -24.16
CA ALA A 129 -22.48 24.87 -23.62
C ALA A 129 -21.30 23.91 -23.88
N LYS A 130 -20.70 23.98 -25.08
CA LYS A 130 -19.51 23.20 -25.42
C LYS A 130 -18.31 23.57 -24.53
N LEU A 131 -18.02 24.86 -24.36
CA LEU A 131 -16.93 25.34 -23.52
C LEU A 131 -17.11 24.91 -22.05
N LYS A 132 -18.34 24.94 -21.53
CA LYS A 132 -18.63 24.44 -20.18
C LYS A 132 -18.40 22.94 -20.03
N ALA A 133 -18.77 22.14 -21.04
CA ALA A 133 -18.51 20.71 -21.04
C ALA A 133 -17.01 20.40 -21.10
N GLU A 134 -16.26 21.09 -21.97
CA GLU A 134 -14.80 20.97 -22.06
C GLU A 134 -14.12 21.35 -20.74
N ARG A 135 -14.56 22.44 -20.09
CA ARG A 135 -14.07 22.86 -18.76
C ARG A 135 -14.37 21.79 -17.70
N ALA A 136 -15.57 21.22 -17.69
CA ALA A 136 -15.94 20.19 -16.73
C ALA A 136 -15.09 18.91 -16.90
N GLN A 137 -14.80 18.51 -18.14
CA GLN A 137 -13.92 17.39 -18.42
C GLN A 137 -12.50 17.65 -17.90
N ARG A 138 -11.91 18.82 -18.21
CA ARG A 138 -10.57 19.19 -17.72
C ARG A 138 -10.49 19.23 -16.19
N GLN A 139 -11.56 19.65 -15.53
CA GLN A 139 -11.62 19.61 -14.07
C GLN A 139 -11.60 18.17 -13.55
N ALA A 140 -12.34 17.25 -14.19
CA ALA A 140 -12.33 15.84 -13.82
C ALA A 140 -10.95 15.20 -14.04
N ASP A 141 -10.30 15.53 -15.16
CA ASP A 141 -8.94 15.07 -15.46
C ASP A 141 -7.93 15.60 -14.41
N LEU A 142 -8.03 16.89 -14.03
CA LEU A 142 -7.23 17.49 -12.97
C LEU A 142 -7.43 16.82 -11.61
N ASP A 143 -8.68 16.53 -11.23
CA ASP A 143 -9.00 15.88 -9.96
C ASP A 143 -8.44 14.45 -9.93
N GLN A 144 -8.50 13.73 -11.06
CA GLN A 144 -7.88 12.43 -11.22
C GLN A 144 -6.36 12.50 -11.05
N GLU A 145 -5.66 13.40 -11.74
CA GLU A 145 -4.19 13.50 -11.64
C GLU A 145 -3.73 13.94 -10.25
N LYS A 146 -4.49 14.84 -9.58
CA LYS A 146 -4.23 15.17 -8.16
C LYS A 146 -4.31 13.95 -7.26
N SER A 147 -5.28 13.07 -7.49
CA SER A 147 -5.41 11.84 -6.71
C SER A 147 -4.23 10.89 -6.94
N ILE A 148 -3.76 10.74 -8.18
CA ILE A 148 -2.61 9.92 -8.55
C ILE A 148 -1.34 10.47 -7.89
N LYS A 149 -1.08 11.78 -8.03
CA LYS A 149 0.04 12.45 -7.37
C LYS A 149 0.03 12.24 -5.86
N SER A 150 -1.13 12.37 -5.21
CA SER A 150 -1.23 12.19 -3.75
C SER A 150 -0.91 10.75 -3.32
N ALA A 151 -1.36 9.75 -4.09
CA ALA A 151 -1.06 8.34 -3.83
C ALA A 151 0.43 8.05 -4.03
N LEU A 152 1.04 8.63 -5.06
CA LEU A 152 2.46 8.46 -5.36
C LEU A 152 3.34 9.11 -4.27
N ALA A 153 3.00 10.32 -3.83
CA ALA A 153 3.69 10.99 -2.73
C ALA A 153 3.59 10.19 -1.42
N ALA A 154 2.41 9.62 -1.11
CA ALA A 154 2.24 8.76 0.06
C ALA A 154 3.09 7.48 -0.04
N ASN A 155 3.23 6.90 -1.23
CA ASN A 155 4.12 5.76 -1.46
C ASN A 155 5.60 6.14 -1.26
N LEU A 156 6.02 7.33 -1.70
CA LEU A 156 7.39 7.82 -1.51
C LEU A 156 7.71 8.02 -0.03
N THR A 157 6.84 8.68 0.74
CA THR A 157 7.02 8.83 2.20
C THR A 157 7.07 7.48 2.91
N ARG A 158 6.29 6.49 2.44
CA ARG A 158 6.33 5.13 3.00
C ARG A 158 7.64 4.43 2.66
N LEU A 159 8.15 4.59 1.43
CA LEU A 159 9.42 3.99 1.02
C LEU A 159 10.60 4.60 1.78
N ASP A 160 10.62 5.93 1.94
CA ASP A 160 11.61 6.65 2.75
C ASP A 160 11.62 6.16 4.21
N SER A 161 10.44 6.00 4.83
CA SER A 161 10.39 5.47 6.20
C SER A 161 10.89 4.02 6.29
N LEU A 162 10.63 3.17 5.28
CA LEU A 162 11.19 1.81 5.22
C LEU A 162 12.71 1.82 5.04
N LEU A 163 13.24 2.69 4.17
CA LEU A 163 14.68 2.84 3.93
C LEU A 163 15.40 3.33 5.18
N ASN A 164 14.85 4.32 5.90
CA ASN A 164 15.43 4.83 7.13
C ASN A 164 15.50 3.75 8.23
N VAL A 165 14.46 2.92 8.36
CA VAL A 165 14.48 1.77 9.27
C VAL A 165 15.53 0.74 8.84
N GLN A 166 15.64 0.50 7.54
CA GLN A 166 16.59 -0.47 7.00
C GLN A 166 18.06 0.01 7.14
N ASP A 167 18.30 1.31 7.01
CA ASP A 167 19.59 1.95 7.29
C ASP A 167 19.93 1.88 8.79
N ASP A 168 18.97 2.14 9.69
CA ASP A 168 19.17 2.00 11.14
C ASP A 168 19.57 0.57 11.54
N ILE A 169 18.89 -0.43 11.00
CA ILE A 169 19.26 -1.85 11.18
C ILE A 169 20.67 -2.13 10.63
N ALA A 170 21.02 -1.56 9.47
CA ALA A 170 22.35 -1.73 8.89
C ALA A 170 23.45 -1.12 9.79
N TYR A 171 23.21 0.05 10.39
CA TYR A 171 24.12 0.67 11.34
C TYR A 171 24.28 -0.14 12.63
N GLN A 172 23.17 -0.66 13.17
CA GLN A 172 23.20 -1.51 14.36
C GLN A 172 23.98 -2.81 14.12
N LEU A 173 23.82 -3.41 12.94
CA LEU A 173 24.59 -4.59 12.54
C LEU A 173 26.09 -4.28 12.33
N LEU A 174 26.42 -3.09 11.81
CA LEU A 174 27.81 -2.65 11.63
C LEU A 174 28.51 -2.45 12.97
N ASP A 175 27.89 -1.69 13.88
CA ASP A 175 28.41 -1.45 15.23
C ASP A 175 28.59 -2.76 16.00
N LEU A 176 27.65 -3.69 15.85
CA LEU A 176 27.75 -5.03 16.42
C LEU A 176 28.94 -5.81 15.86
N THR A 177 29.10 -5.80 14.53
CA THR A 177 30.19 -6.52 13.85
C THR A 177 31.55 -5.99 14.29
N ASP A 178 31.69 -4.67 14.43
CA ASP A 178 32.91 -4.02 14.92
C ASP A 178 33.19 -4.36 16.39
N ARG A 179 32.17 -4.40 17.25
CA ARG A 179 32.29 -4.84 18.65
C ARG A 179 32.68 -6.31 18.75
N MET A 180 32.09 -7.18 17.93
CA MET A 180 32.46 -8.60 17.89
C MET A 180 33.90 -8.79 17.40
N GLN A 181 34.32 -8.06 16.37
CA GLN A 181 35.71 -8.07 15.90
C GLN A 181 36.70 -7.57 16.93
N ALA A 182 36.34 -6.53 17.70
CA ALA A 182 37.16 -6.01 18.78
C ALA A 182 37.25 -6.97 19.98
N ALA A 183 36.19 -7.74 20.25
CA ALA A 183 36.13 -8.69 21.36
C ALA A 183 36.82 -10.05 21.06
N LEU A 184 36.83 -10.49 19.79
CA LEU A 184 37.39 -11.79 19.38
C LEU A 184 38.86 -12.03 19.76
N PRO A 185 39.79 -11.06 19.62
CA PRO A 185 41.19 -11.22 19.97
C PRO A 185 41.43 -11.48 21.47
N ASP A 186 40.60 -10.87 22.33
CA ASP A 186 40.75 -10.95 23.79
C ASP A 186 39.97 -12.11 24.43
N LEU A 187 39.14 -12.82 23.68
CA LEU A 187 38.38 -13.97 24.20
C LEU A 187 39.32 -15.05 24.76
N ARG A 188 40.52 -15.26 24.21
CA ARG A 188 41.51 -16.24 24.71
C ARG A 188 42.22 -15.80 26.00
N SER A 189 42.18 -14.52 26.35
CA SER A 189 42.88 -13.93 27.50
C SER A 189 41.95 -13.51 28.64
N GLN A 190 40.63 -13.47 28.41
CA GLN A 190 39.63 -13.03 29.39
C GLN A 190 39.06 -14.17 30.27
N SER A 191 38.47 -13.78 31.40
CA SER A 191 37.95 -14.72 32.40
C SER A 191 36.63 -15.38 31.94
N PRO A 192 36.22 -16.54 32.50
CA PRO A 192 34.93 -17.17 32.19
C PRO A 192 33.71 -16.26 32.39
N GLN A 193 33.84 -15.21 33.22
CA GLN A 193 32.79 -14.24 33.51
C GLN A 193 32.60 -13.24 32.37
N ASP A 194 33.66 -12.88 31.66
CA ASP A 194 33.60 -11.93 30.53
C ASP A 194 33.05 -12.61 29.27
N ALA A 195 33.41 -13.88 29.04
CA ALA A 195 32.80 -14.70 27.99
C ALA A 195 31.29 -14.92 28.24
N ALA A 196 30.88 -15.09 29.49
CA ALA A 196 29.46 -15.17 29.86
C ALA A 196 28.74 -13.82 29.66
N ALA A 197 29.38 -12.70 29.99
CA ALA A 197 28.83 -11.36 29.77
C ALA A 197 28.61 -11.07 28.27
N LEU A 198 29.53 -11.51 27.40
CA LEU A 198 29.39 -11.37 25.96
C LEU A 198 28.24 -12.20 25.39
N VAL A 199 28.04 -13.43 25.89
CA VAL A 199 26.89 -14.28 25.52
C VAL A 199 25.58 -13.62 25.94
N VAL A 200 25.49 -13.12 27.17
CA VAL A 200 24.30 -12.39 27.66
C VAL A 200 24.00 -11.17 26.81
N LEU A 201 25.02 -10.44 26.37
CA LEU A 201 24.86 -9.26 25.52
C LEU A 201 24.38 -9.61 24.11
N LEU A 202 24.92 -10.68 23.51
CA LEU A 202 24.46 -11.21 22.23
C LEU A 202 23.02 -11.73 22.32
N GLU A 203 22.65 -12.41 23.42
CA GLU A 203 21.28 -12.90 23.66
C GLU A 203 20.29 -11.73 23.81
N LEU A 204 20.64 -10.69 24.58
CA LEU A 204 19.84 -9.46 24.71
C LEU A 204 19.62 -8.78 23.36
N GLN A 205 20.66 -8.71 22.53
CA GLN A 205 20.57 -8.05 21.24
C GLN A 205 19.77 -8.86 20.20
N GLN A 206 19.89 -10.19 20.21
CA GLN A 206 19.03 -11.05 19.40
C GLN A 206 17.56 -10.88 19.79
N ARG A 207 17.25 -10.75 21.08
CA ARG A 207 15.88 -10.49 21.56
C ARG A 207 15.32 -9.17 21.06
N GLU A 208 16.10 -8.09 21.11
CA GLU A 208 15.66 -6.77 20.63
C GLU A 208 15.37 -6.78 19.12
N LEU A 209 16.25 -7.41 18.33
CA LEU A 209 16.06 -7.54 16.88
C LEU A 209 14.85 -8.43 16.53
N ALA A 210 14.65 -9.55 17.24
CA ALA A 210 13.49 -10.42 17.05
C ALA A 210 12.17 -9.71 17.40
N ALA A 211 12.16 -8.93 18.49
CA ALA A 211 10.99 -8.16 18.90
C ALA A 211 10.66 -7.05 17.90
N ALA A 212 11.67 -6.35 17.38
CA ALA A 212 11.50 -5.32 16.35
C ALA A 212 10.95 -5.92 15.04
N GLU A 213 11.48 -7.06 14.59
CA GLU A 213 11.00 -7.75 13.38
C GLU A 213 9.56 -8.22 13.55
N THR A 214 9.22 -8.81 14.70
CA THR A 214 7.85 -9.22 15.01
C THR A 214 6.90 -8.03 14.95
N GLN A 215 7.27 -6.91 15.59
CA GLN A 215 6.45 -5.70 15.56
C GLN A 215 6.29 -5.16 14.12
N GLN A 216 7.35 -5.21 13.32
CA GLN A 216 7.32 -4.80 11.93
C GLN A 216 6.39 -5.69 11.10
N ALA A 217 6.52 -7.01 11.19
CA ALA A 217 5.70 -7.98 10.47
C ALA A 217 4.20 -7.73 10.68
N TRP A 218 3.80 -7.53 11.93
CA TRP A 218 2.41 -7.27 12.29
C TRP A 218 1.96 -5.84 11.96
N SER A 219 2.86 -4.85 11.92
CA SER A 219 2.54 -3.52 11.40
C SER A 219 2.28 -3.53 9.88
N LEU A 220 3.04 -4.35 9.13
CA LEU A 220 2.86 -4.54 7.69
C LEU A 220 1.56 -5.28 7.40
N ALA A 221 1.22 -6.30 8.21
CA ALA A 221 -0.05 -7.00 8.13
C ALA A 221 -1.22 -6.05 8.36
N ALA A 222 -1.21 -5.28 9.46
CA ALA A 222 -2.26 -4.31 9.77
C ALA A 222 -2.44 -3.27 8.65
N ALA A 223 -1.33 -2.77 8.09
CA ALA A 223 -1.36 -1.85 6.95
C ALA A 223 -1.91 -2.51 5.66
N GLY A 224 -1.57 -3.78 5.43
CA GLY A 224 -2.08 -4.60 4.34
C GLY A 224 -3.59 -4.82 4.47
N SER A 225 -4.04 -5.35 5.60
CA SER A 225 -5.46 -5.57 5.92
C SER A 225 -6.26 -4.28 5.78
N GLY A 226 -5.78 -3.14 6.30
CA GLY A 226 -6.44 -1.85 6.15
C GLY A 226 -6.60 -1.39 4.69
N ARG A 227 -5.58 -1.59 3.85
CA ARG A 227 -5.65 -1.30 2.41
C ARG A 227 -6.71 -2.15 1.72
N TYR A 228 -6.71 -3.46 1.96
CA TYR A 228 -7.63 -4.37 1.30
C TYR A 228 -9.07 -4.25 1.82
N GLN A 229 -9.25 -3.80 3.07
CA GLN A 229 -10.55 -3.45 3.62
C GLN A 229 -11.16 -2.25 2.90
N GLN A 230 -10.38 -1.17 2.68
CA GLN A 230 -10.82 -0.01 1.91
C GLN A 230 -11.15 -0.35 0.45
N GLY A 231 -10.41 -1.30 -0.13
CA GLY A 231 -10.66 -1.81 -1.48
C GLY A 231 -11.80 -2.83 -1.59
N GLY A 232 -12.43 -3.25 -0.48
CA GLY A 232 -13.48 -4.29 -0.49
C GLY A 232 -12.98 -5.67 -0.94
N LEU A 233 -11.67 -5.93 -0.82
CA LEU A 233 -11.02 -7.16 -1.29
C LEU A 233 -10.86 -8.23 -0.21
N LEU A 234 -11.06 -7.85 1.06
CA LEU A 234 -11.02 -8.81 2.17
C LEU A 234 -12.14 -9.85 2.04
N PRO A 235 -11.90 -11.10 2.49
CA PRO A 235 -12.92 -12.14 2.50
C PRO A 235 -14.14 -11.75 3.33
N THR A 236 -15.31 -12.31 2.99
CA THR A 236 -16.49 -12.21 3.86
C THR A 236 -16.19 -12.91 5.16
N ALA A 237 -16.18 -12.13 6.23
CA ALA A 237 -15.58 -12.55 7.47
C ALA A 237 -16.43 -13.61 8.20
N GLN A 238 -15.79 -14.70 8.60
CA GLN A 238 -16.42 -15.66 9.50
C GLN A 238 -16.40 -15.11 10.94
N PRO A 239 -17.46 -15.31 11.73
CA PRO A 239 -17.40 -15.05 13.17
C PRO A 239 -16.26 -15.87 13.78
N VAL A 240 -15.52 -15.30 14.73
CA VAL A 240 -14.47 -16.04 15.47
C VAL A 240 -15.03 -17.32 16.10
N ALA A 241 -16.30 -17.32 16.52
CA ALA A 241 -16.99 -18.48 17.08
C ALA A 241 -17.14 -19.67 16.10
N ASP A 242 -17.12 -19.40 14.80
CA ASP A 242 -17.27 -20.40 13.74
C ASP A 242 -15.93 -20.72 13.06
N LEU A 243 -14.83 -20.11 13.51
CA LEU A 243 -13.49 -20.29 12.92
C LEU A 243 -13.07 -21.76 13.02
N LYS A 244 -12.78 -22.36 11.86
CA LYS A 244 -12.20 -23.70 11.73
C LYS A 244 -10.96 -23.61 10.88
N LEU A 245 -9.83 -23.98 11.46
CA LEU A 245 -8.55 -24.04 10.79
C LEU A 245 -8.25 -25.48 10.39
N GLU A 246 -7.59 -25.68 9.26
CA GLU A 246 -6.96 -26.95 8.89
C GLU A 246 -5.48 -26.92 9.27
N TRP A 247 -4.88 -28.09 9.44
CA TRP A 247 -3.44 -28.19 9.71
C TRP A 247 -2.63 -27.60 8.55
N ALA A 248 -1.85 -26.56 8.85
CA ALA A 248 -0.93 -25.92 7.90
C ALA A 248 0.18 -26.87 7.44
N LEU A 249 0.50 -27.87 8.26
CA LEU A 249 1.48 -28.91 7.97
C LEU A 249 0.90 -30.29 8.37
N PRO A 250 0.11 -30.93 7.49
CA PRO A 250 -0.59 -32.17 7.84
C PRO A 250 0.36 -33.32 8.21
N GLY A 251 0.14 -33.91 9.40
CA GLY A 251 0.93 -35.04 9.91
C GLY A 251 2.11 -34.63 10.80
N ALA A 252 2.39 -33.33 10.90
CA ALA A 252 3.48 -32.79 11.70
C ALA A 252 3.32 -33.06 13.19
N ALA A 253 4.46 -33.23 13.86
CA ALA A 253 4.52 -33.24 15.33
C ALA A 253 4.70 -31.81 15.85
N ILE A 254 4.04 -31.48 16.97
CA ILE A 254 4.27 -30.21 17.65
C ILE A 254 5.59 -30.32 18.42
N SER A 255 6.60 -29.53 18.04
CA SER A 255 7.88 -29.45 18.76
C SER A 255 7.80 -28.46 19.92
N GLN A 256 7.07 -27.36 19.75
CA GLN A 256 6.88 -26.34 20.77
C GLN A 256 5.42 -25.88 20.80
N PRO A 257 4.72 -25.98 21.95
CA PRO A 257 3.35 -25.52 22.08
C PRO A 257 3.27 -24.00 22.26
N PHE A 258 2.06 -23.45 22.09
CA PHE A 258 1.74 -22.06 22.41
C PHE A 258 1.82 -21.82 23.92
N GLY A 259 2.32 -20.65 24.32
CA GLY A 259 2.26 -20.19 25.70
C GLY A 259 3.60 -19.85 26.35
N PRO A 260 3.61 -19.67 27.69
CA PRO A 260 4.83 -19.41 28.44
C PRO A 260 5.84 -20.55 28.27
N THR A 261 7.10 -20.20 28.08
CA THR A 261 8.20 -21.15 27.81
C THR A 261 9.47 -20.73 28.54
N ASP A 262 10.42 -21.65 28.70
CA ASP A 262 11.77 -21.35 29.18
C ASP A 262 12.75 -21.10 28.02
N PHE A 263 12.26 -21.12 26.77
CA PHE A 263 13.10 -20.94 25.60
C PHE A 263 13.53 -19.48 25.45
N VAL A 264 14.82 -19.25 25.71
CA VAL A 264 15.49 -17.94 25.86
C VAL A 264 15.38 -17.04 24.62
N LEU A 265 15.15 -17.63 23.45
CA LEU A 265 15.00 -16.92 22.17
C LEU A 265 13.58 -16.39 21.95
N GLU A 266 12.58 -16.87 22.68
CA GLU A 266 11.22 -16.35 22.57
C GLU A 266 11.12 -14.94 23.17
N PRO A 267 10.36 -14.03 22.56
CA PRO A 267 10.15 -12.71 23.10
C PRO A 267 9.30 -12.75 24.39
N PRO A 268 9.39 -11.73 25.26
CA PRO A 268 8.49 -11.60 26.39
C PRO A 268 7.07 -11.23 25.93
N LEU A 269 6.05 -11.74 26.65
CA LEU A 269 4.66 -11.33 26.46
C LEU A 269 3.95 -11.19 27.81
N GLY A 270 3.47 -9.98 28.09
CA GLY A 270 2.80 -9.68 29.36
C GLY A 270 3.70 -9.96 30.56
N PRO A 271 3.27 -10.78 31.54
CA PRO A 271 4.08 -11.09 32.73
C PRO A 271 5.15 -12.17 32.47
N PHE A 272 5.18 -12.79 31.29
CA PHE A 272 6.09 -13.89 30.98
C PHE A 272 7.36 -13.37 30.31
N ALA A 273 8.52 -13.79 30.83
CA ALA A 273 9.82 -13.40 30.28
C ALA A 273 10.05 -13.96 28.87
N HIS A 274 9.44 -15.12 28.57
CA HIS A 274 9.50 -15.82 27.30
C HIS A 274 8.13 -16.41 27.02
N PHE A 275 7.59 -16.14 25.83
CA PHE A 275 6.27 -16.62 25.43
C PHE A 275 6.26 -16.95 23.95
N HIS A 276 5.86 -18.17 23.63
CA HIS A 276 5.74 -18.63 22.27
C HIS A 276 4.36 -18.27 21.73
N THR A 277 4.31 -17.37 20.74
CA THR A 277 3.07 -16.79 20.20
C THR A 277 2.32 -17.69 19.22
N GLY A 278 2.91 -18.82 18.84
CA GLY A 278 2.34 -19.80 17.93
C GLY A 278 2.57 -21.24 18.40
N ILE A 279 2.51 -22.18 17.46
CA ILE A 279 2.93 -23.56 17.62
C ILE A 279 3.99 -23.88 16.57
N ASP A 280 4.99 -24.67 16.96
CA ASP A 280 6.01 -25.13 16.03
C ASP A 280 5.69 -26.54 15.59
N LEU A 281 5.64 -26.73 14.27
CA LEU A 281 5.28 -27.97 13.61
C LEU A 281 6.48 -28.49 12.85
N VAL A 282 6.80 -29.77 13.02
CA VAL A 282 7.98 -30.40 12.40
C VAL A 282 7.57 -31.50 11.43
N GLU A 283 8.05 -31.38 10.20
CA GLU A 283 8.15 -32.41 9.16
C GLU A 283 9.53 -32.31 8.46
N PRO A 284 9.85 -33.17 7.48
CA PRO A 284 11.07 -33.00 6.69
C PRO A 284 11.13 -31.66 5.98
N GLU A 285 12.30 -31.02 5.99
CA GLU A 285 12.54 -29.75 5.29
C GLU A 285 12.05 -29.79 3.84
N GLY A 286 11.39 -28.70 3.40
CA GLY A 286 10.83 -28.59 2.06
C GLY A 286 9.39 -29.13 1.92
N THR A 287 8.80 -29.65 3.01
CA THR A 287 7.39 -30.05 3.05
C THR A 287 6.50 -28.86 2.69
N PRO A 288 5.49 -29.03 1.81
CA PRO A 288 4.58 -27.95 1.45
C PRO A 288 3.80 -27.44 2.67
N VAL A 289 3.84 -26.12 2.89
CA VAL A 289 3.05 -25.43 3.92
C VAL A 289 1.76 -24.91 3.30
N LEU A 290 0.64 -25.23 3.93
CA LEU A 290 -0.70 -25.01 3.41
C LEU A 290 -1.43 -23.89 4.17
N ALA A 291 -2.27 -23.15 3.46
CA ALA A 291 -3.18 -22.19 4.08
C ALA A 291 -4.20 -22.91 4.97
N SER A 292 -4.19 -22.58 6.26
CA SER A 292 -5.08 -23.19 7.27
C SER A 292 -6.55 -22.80 7.08
N ALA A 293 -6.83 -21.67 6.43
CA ALA A 293 -8.16 -21.25 6.03
C ALA A 293 -8.11 -20.41 4.75
N ALA A 294 -9.25 -20.25 4.08
CA ALA A 294 -9.35 -19.35 2.93
C ALA A 294 -9.15 -17.90 3.37
N GLY A 295 -8.44 -17.11 2.58
CA GLY A 295 -8.07 -15.76 2.97
C GLY A 295 -7.41 -14.95 1.86
N LEU A 296 -6.86 -13.80 2.25
CA LEU A 296 -6.07 -12.92 1.41
C LEU A 296 -4.66 -12.79 1.99
N VAL A 297 -3.63 -12.99 1.17
CA VAL A 297 -2.24 -12.77 1.59
C VAL A 297 -2.02 -11.27 1.81
N VAL A 298 -1.73 -10.86 3.04
CA VAL A 298 -1.47 -9.46 3.38
C VAL A 298 0.02 -9.15 3.47
N VAL A 299 0.83 -10.17 3.79
CA VAL A 299 2.30 -10.09 3.77
C VAL A 299 2.88 -11.38 3.21
N ALA A 300 3.90 -11.26 2.37
CA ALA A 300 4.78 -12.35 1.97
C ALA A 300 6.20 -11.76 1.90
N SER A 301 7.04 -12.11 2.86
CA SER A 301 8.31 -11.43 3.10
C SER A 301 9.45 -12.41 3.26
N LYS A 302 10.62 -12.03 2.76
CA LYS A 302 11.87 -12.77 2.94
C LYS A 302 12.75 -12.03 3.96
N GLY A 303 12.74 -12.51 5.19
CA GLY A 303 13.58 -12.02 6.29
C GLY A 303 14.73 -12.98 6.61
N ARG A 304 15.74 -12.48 7.32
CA ARG A 304 16.90 -13.25 7.79
C ARG A 304 16.98 -13.37 9.31
N ILE A 305 16.11 -12.68 10.03
CA ILE A 305 15.97 -12.63 11.49
C ILE A 305 14.50 -12.83 11.86
N GLY A 306 14.19 -13.05 13.15
CA GLY A 306 12.80 -13.25 13.60
C GLY A 306 12.14 -14.44 12.87
N TYR A 307 10.96 -14.22 12.29
CA TYR A 307 10.23 -15.26 11.54
C TYR A 307 10.95 -15.75 10.26
N GLY A 308 12.02 -15.10 9.82
CA GLY A 308 12.72 -15.48 8.59
C GLY A 308 11.89 -15.20 7.35
N ASN A 309 11.70 -16.18 6.47
CA ASN A 309 10.73 -16.08 5.39
C ASN A 309 9.35 -16.42 5.93
N TYR A 310 8.37 -15.54 5.73
CA TYR A 310 7.04 -15.75 6.25
C TYR A 310 5.93 -15.22 5.33
N VAL A 311 4.75 -15.77 5.56
CA VAL A 311 3.49 -15.34 4.92
C VAL A 311 2.49 -15.02 6.02
N ILE A 312 1.72 -13.93 5.87
CA ILE A 312 0.59 -13.60 6.73
C ILE A 312 -0.67 -13.55 5.86
N VAL A 313 -1.70 -14.28 6.28
CA VAL A 313 -2.99 -14.38 5.60
C VAL A 313 -4.07 -13.79 6.50
N GLU A 314 -4.84 -12.84 5.98
CA GLU A 314 -6.04 -12.28 6.62
C GLU A 314 -7.28 -13.06 6.15
N HIS A 315 -8.08 -13.51 7.12
CA HIS A 315 -9.29 -14.31 6.91
C HIS A 315 -10.58 -13.49 7.08
N GLY A 316 -10.47 -12.22 7.51
CA GLY A 316 -11.58 -11.33 7.82
C GLY A 316 -11.90 -11.31 9.33
N ASN A 317 -12.61 -10.27 9.79
CA ASN A 317 -12.94 -10.05 11.22
C ASN A 317 -11.71 -9.98 12.14
N GLY A 318 -10.55 -9.55 11.61
CA GLY A 318 -9.31 -9.45 12.36
C GLY A 318 -8.71 -10.81 12.71
N ILE A 319 -8.98 -11.83 11.89
CA ILE A 319 -8.43 -13.18 12.05
C ILE A 319 -7.27 -13.31 11.06
N GLU A 320 -6.07 -13.47 11.59
CA GLU A 320 -4.84 -13.54 10.80
C GLU A 320 -4.05 -14.80 11.16
N THR A 321 -3.43 -15.44 10.16
CA THR A 321 -2.51 -16.55 10.39
C THR A 321 -1.13 -16.25 9.80
N LEU A 322 -0.08 -16.57 10.54
CA LEU A 322 1.32 -16.40 10.14
C LEU A 322 1.97 -17.78 9.96
N TYR A 323 2.76 -17.89 8.89
CA TYR A 323 3.50 -19.09 8.51
C TYR A 323 4.98 -18.72 8.40
N GLY A 324 5.78 -19.01 9.42
CA GLY A 324 7.17 -18.61 9.55
C GLY A 324 8.20 -19.67 9.18
N HIS A 325 9.47 -19.27 9.19
CA HIS A 325 10.66 -20.09 8.95
C HIS A 325 10.72 -20.82 7.59
N LEU A 326 9.99 -20.31 6.60
CA LEU A 326 9.87 -20.96 5.30
C LEU A 326 11.22 -21.03 4.55
N SER A 327 11.44 -22.06 3.75
CA SER A 327 12.59 -22.14 2.82
C SER A 327 12.30 -21.41 1.51
N SER A 328 11.03 -21.36 1.10
CA SER A 328 10.55 -20.67 -0.09
C SER A 328 9.11 -20.19 0.10
N ILE A 329 8.74 -19.16 -0.66
CA ILE A 329 7.43 -18.54 -0.67
C ILE A 329 6.88 -18.64 -2.08
N ASP A 330 5.68 -19.17 -2.22
CA ASP A 330 5.02 -19.46 -3.50
C ASP A 330 3.83 -18.52 -3.78
N VAL A 331 3.59 -17.53 -2.91
CA VAL A 331 2.49 -16.55 -3.00
C VAL A 331 2.99 -15.11 -2.85
N ALA A 332 2.18 -14.13 -3.28
CA ALA A 332 2.46 -12.70 -3.16
C ALA A 332 1.35 -11.95 -2.40
N PRO A 333 1.64 -10.76 -1.82
CA PRO A 333 0.61 -9.93 -1.21
C PRO A 333 -0.49 -9.57 -2.22
N GLY A 334 -1.75 -9.74 -1.82
CA GLY A 334 -2.92 -9.54 -2.67
C GLY A 334 -3.50 -10.82 -3.27
N ASP A 335 -2.80 -11.95 -3.15
CA ASP A 335 -3.31 -13.24 -3.61
C ASP A 335 -4.45 -13.73 -2.72
N LYS A 336 -5.53 -14.21 -3.34
CA LYS A 336 -6.60 -14.94 -2.65
C LYS A 336 -6.19 -16.41 -2.57
N VAL A 337 -6.23 -16.95 -1.36
CA VAL A 337 -5.85 -18.35 -1.09
C VAL A 337 -7.06 -19.14 -0.63
N ALA A 338 -7.19 -20.37 -1.13
CA ALA A 338 -8.16 -21.34 -0.62
C ALA A 338 -7.56 -22.13 0.55
N VAL A 339 -8.42 -22.71 1.39
CA VAL A 339 -7.97 -23.67 2.41
C VAL A 339 -7.21 -24.82 1.75
N GLY A 340 -6.07 -25.20 2.32
CA GLY A 340 -5.19 -26.24 1.78
C GLY A 340 -4.31 -25.81 0.60
N GLN A 341 -4.39 -24.56 0.15
CA GLN A 341 -3.52 -24.05 -0.91
C GLN A 341 -2.07 -23.92 -0.40
N VAL A 342 -1.09 -24.31 -1.23
CA VAL A 342 0.33 -24.16 -0.90
C VAL A 342 0.71 -22.69 -0.85
N LEU A 343 1.31 -22.27 0.27
CA LEU A 343 1.84 -20.92 0.50
C LEU A 343 3.36 -20.86 0.31
N GLY A 344 4.03 -21.98 0.50
CA GLY A 344 5.47 -22.10 0.45
C GLY A 344 5.91 -23.46 1.00
N ARG A 345 7.15 -23.51 1.50
CA ARG A 345 7.74 -24.76 2.00
C ARG A 345 8.40 -24.55 3.35
N GLU A 346 8.30 -25.56 4.21
CA GLU A 346 9.01 -25.65 5.49
C GLU A 346 10.51 -25.45 5.30
N GLY A 347 11.15 -24.79 6.26
CA GLY A 347 12.56 -24.46 6.22
C GLY A 347 13.12 -24.17 7.60
N SER A 348 14.27 -23.51 7.64
CA SER A 348 14.96 -23.10 8.87
C SER A 348 15.47 -21.66 8.74
N SER A 349 14.73 -20.77 8.04
CA SER A 349 15.13 -19.37 7.86
C SER A 349 14.85 -18.53 9.10
N GLY A 350 15.58 -17.43 9.31
CA GLY A 350 15.39 -16.57 10.49
C GLY A 350 15.99 -17.16 11.76
N PHE A 351 15.38 -16.86 12.90
CA PHE A 351 15.79 -17.38 14.20
C PHE A 351 15.15 -18.74 14.47
N SER A 352 15.68 -19.75 13.77
CA SER A 352 15.23 -21.13 13.87
C SER A 352 16.38 -22.03 14.34
N THR A 353 16.10 -22.96 15.26
CA THR A 353 17.10 -23.93 15.75
C THR A 353 17.27 -25.15 14.84
N GLY A 354 16.38 -25.31 13.86
CA GLY A 354 16.37 -26.40 12.88
C GLY A 354 15.05 -26.39 12.09
N PRO A 355 14.92 -27.19 11.02
CA PRO A 355 13.73 -27.13 10.17
C PRO A 355 12.42 -27.34 10.92
N HIS A 356 11.53 -26.36 10.85
CA HIS A 356 10.16 -26.40 11.39
C HIS A 356 9.31 -25.28 10.78
N LEU A 357 7.99 -25.39 10.88
CA LEU A 357 7.04 -24.33 10.63
C LEU A 357 6.61 -23.69 11.95
N HIS A 358 6.88 -22.40 12.12
CA HIS A 358 6.20 -21.60 13.14
C HIS A 358 4.82 -21.17 12.63
N PHE A 359 3.76 -21.59 13.30
CA PHE A 359 2.38 -21.28 12.94
C PHE A 359 1.69 -20.47 14.03
N GLU A 360 1.33 -19.23 13.73
CA GLU A 360 0.69 -18.33 14.69
C GLU A 360 -0.71 -17.92 14.21
N LEU A 361 -1.65 -17.87 15.15
CA LEU A 361 -3.00 -17.34 14.97
C LEU A 361 -3.12 -16.04 15.77
N ARG A 362 -3.63 -14.99 15.12
CA ARG A 362 -4.07 -13.77 15.80
C ARG A 362 -5.54 -13.52 15.60
N VAL A 363 -6.18 -13.08 16.68
CA VAL A 363 -7.57 -12.61 16.67
C VAL A 363 -7.59 -11.19 17.23
N ASN A 364 -8.03 -10.22 16.43
CA ASN A 364 -7.99 -8.79 16.72
C ASN A 364 -6.59 -8.31 17.14
N GLY A 365 -5.56 -8.80 16.44
CA GLY A 365 -4.16 -8.46 16.68
C GLY A 365 -3.53 -9.11 17.93
N GLN A 366 -4.24 -9.97 18.64
CA GLN A 366 -3.73 -10.69 19.82
C GLN A 366 -3.34 -12.14 19.47
N PRO A 367 -2.12 -12.59 19.84
CA PRO A 367 -1.74 -14.00 19.76
C PRO A 367 -2.77 -14.89 20.48
N THR A 368 -3.24 -15.91 19.79
CA THR A 368 -4.29 -16.83 20.27
C THR A 368 -3.83 -18.25 20.01
N ASP A 369 -4.03 -19.15 20.98
CA ASP A 369 -3.66 -20.56 20.83
C ASP A 369 -4.35 -21.20 19.62
N PRO A 370 -3.60 -21.58 18.56
CA PRO A 370 -4.17 -22.18 17.36
C PRO A 370 -4.81 -23.56 17.64
N MET A 371 -4.38 -24.25 18.69
CA MET A 371 -4.90 -25.59 19.05
C MET A 371 -6.38 -25.58 19.41
N LEU A 372 -6.94 -24.42 19.77
CA LEU A 372 -8.37 -24.26 20.04
C LEU A 372 -9.24 -24.31 18.77
N TYR A 373 -8.63 -24.11 17.59
CA TYR A 373 -9.33 -23.99 16.30
C TYR A 373 -8.92 -25.03 15.27
N LEU A 374 -7.82 -25.75 15.52
CA LEU A 374 -7.35 -26.87 14.71
C LEU A 374 -8.14 -28.15 15.03
N PRO A 375 -8.36 -29.05 14.06
CA PRO A 375 -8.97 -30.34 14.34
C PRO A 375 -8.06 -31.15 15.26
N ALA A 376 -8.66 -32.00 16.08
CA ALA A 376 -7.93 -32.87 17.00
C ALA A 376 -6.78 -33.56 16.25
N PRO A 377 -5.54 -33.53 16.78
CA PRO A 377 -4.37 -34.04 16.07
C PRO A 377 -4.65 -35.47 15.60
N GLY A 378 -4.62 -35.65 14.28
CA GLY A 378 -4.84 -36.95 13.66
C GLY A 378 -3.79 -37.91 14.18
N TYR A 379 -4.22 -38.89 14.98
CA TYR A 379 -3.38 -39.89 15.61
C TYR A 379 -2.56 -40.63 14.54
N ARG A 380 -1.27 -40.29 14.38
CA ARG A 380 -0.32 -41.21 13.74
C ARG A 380 -0.12 -42.36 14.72
N ALA A 381 -0.84 -43.47 14.51
CA ALA A 381 -0.43 -44.74 15.06
C ALA A 381 1.01 -44.99 14.61
N LYS A 382 1.89 -45.28 15.58
CA LYS A 382 3.28 -45.67 15.35
C LYS A 382 3.41 -46.80 14.34
#